data_AF-A0A3D3XUS1-F1
#
_entry.id   AF-A0A3D3XUS1-F1
#
_cell.length_a   1.000
_cell.length_b   1.000
_cell.length_c   1.000
_cell.angle_alpha   90.00
_cell.angle_beta   90.00
_cell.angle_gamma   90.00
#
_symmetry.space_group_name_H-M   'P 1'
#
loop_
_entity.id
_entity.type
_entity.pdbx_description
1 polymer ?
#
loop_
_entity_poly.entity_id
_entity_poly.type
_entity_poly.pdbx_seq_one_letter_code
_entity_poly.pdbx_strand_id
1 'polypeptide(L)' 'QRLGPEGQLLLSGILVTQIDETQAAYEGIIFAPPVIAEGWVLLHGRRS' A
#
# COMPACT_ATOMS: atom_id res chain seq x y z
N GLN A 1 4.80 -7.35 -10.24
CA GLN A 1 5.66 -6.64 -9.25
C GLN A 1 6.93 -7.45 -8.98
N ARG A 2 8.04 -6.79 -8.59
CA ARG A 2 9.37 -7.40 -8.38
C ARG A 2 9.68 -7.72 -6.90
N LEU A 3 8.69 -8.17 -6.14
CA LEU A 3 8.89 -8.58 -4.74
C LEU A 3 9.19 -10.08 -4.67
N GLY A 4 10.18 -10.49 -3.88
CA GLY A 4 10.40 -11.90 -3.56
C GLY A 4 9.24 -12.49 -2.75
N PRO A 5 9.23 -13.82 -2.51
CA PRO A 5 8.30 -14.43 -1.55
C PRO A 5 8.35 -13.69 -0.21
N GLU A 6 7.18 -13.42 0.38
CA GLU A 6 7.04 -12.66 1.64
C GLU A 6 7.57 -11.21 1.58
N GLY A 7 7.92 -10.71 0.40
CA GLY A 7 8.45 -9.36 0.22
C GLY A 7 7.45 -8.29 0.66
N GLN A 8 7.97 -7.25 1.31
CA GLN A 8 7.19 -6.13 1.80
C GLN A 8 7.16 -4.98 0.80
N LEU A 9 6.05 -4.26 0.79
CA LEU A 9 5.82 -3.05 0.02
C LEU A 9 5.43 -1.92 0.96
N LEU A 10 6.13 -0.79 0.87
CA LEU A 10 5.77 0.45 1.54
C LEU A 10 5.58 1.54 0.48
N LEU A 11 4.43 2.20 0.53
CA LEU A 11 4.09 3.34 -0.33
C LEU A 11 3.70 4.52 0.54
N SER A 12 4.30 5.67 0.30
CA SER A 12 4.01 6.92 1.01
C SER A 12 3.90 8.08 0.03
N GLY A 13 3.50 9.25 0.51
CA GLY A 13 3.33 10.43 -0.34
C GLY A 13 2.06 10.39 -1.19
N ILE A 14 1.06 9.62 -0.77
CA ILE A 14 -0.27 9.60 -1.38
C ILE A 14 -1.28 10.24 -0.41
N LEU A 15 -2.34 10.82 -0.98
CA LEU A 15 -3.44 11.43 -0.22
C LEU A 15 -4.46 10.36 0.20
N VAL A 16 -5.22 10.63 1.26
CA VAL A 16 -6.31 9.76 1.73
C VAL A 16 -7.32 9.42 0.63
N THR A 17 -7.60 10.36 -0.25
CA THR A 17 -8.53 10.16 -1.37
C THR A 17 -8.00 9.20 -2.44
N GLN A 18 -6.73 8.84 -2.40
CA GLN A 18 -6.07 7.98 -3.39
C GLN A 18 -5.88 6.54 -2.88
N ILE A 19 -6.34 6.20 -1.67
CA ILE A 19 -6.11 4.88 -1.06
C ILE A 19 -6.64 3.75 -1.95
N ASP A 20 -7.92 3.81 -2.30
CA ASP A 20 -8.60 2.70 -2.99
C ASP A 20 -8.00 2.46 -4.38
N GLU A 21 -7.80 3.53 -5.16
CA GLU A 21 -7.17 3.46 -6.48
C GLU A 21 -5.72 2.96 -6.38
N THR A 22 -4.96 3.41 -5.39
CA THR A 22 -3.57 2.97 -5.18
C THR A 22 -3.52 1.50 -4.81
N GLN A 23 -4.38 1.01 -3.91
CA GLN A 23 -4.41 -0.41 -3.53
C GLN A 23 -4.84 -1.30 -4.70
N ALA A 24 -5.85 -0.87 -5.47
CA ALA A 24 -6.34 -1.61 -6.64
C ALA A 24 -5.27 -1.80 -7.73
N ALA A 25 -4.30 -0.89 -7.85
CA ALA A 25 -3.20 -1.01 -8.81
C ALA A 25 -2.18 -2.13 -8.45
N TYR A 26 -2.24 -2.69 -7.24
CA TYR A 26 -1.29 -3.68 -6.74
C TYR A 26 -1.93 -5.06 -6.55
N GLU A 27 -1.99 -5.83 -7.63
CA GLU A 27 -2.41 -7.24 -7.58
C GLU A 27 -1.45 -8.11 -6.74
N GLY A 28 -1.99 -9.09 -6.01
CA GLY A 28 -1.21 -10.05 -5.23
C GLY A 28 -0.54 -9.45 -3.98
N ILE A 29 -0.95 -8.25 -3.57
CA ILE A 29 -0.53 -7.63 -2.31
C ILE A 29 -1.69 -7.65 -1.33
N ILE A 30 -1.40 -8.12 -0.12
CA ILE A 30 -2.29 -7.99 1.01
C ILE A 30 -1.86 -6.76 1.80
N PHE A 31 -2.67 -5.70 1.74
CA PHE A 31 -2.41 -4.49 2.50
C PHE A 31 -2.92 -4.61 3.93
N ALA A 32 -2.12 -4.14 4.88
CA ALA A 32 -2.56 -3.84 6.23
C ALA A 32 -3.41 -2.56 6.23
N PRO A 33 -4.16 -2.26 7.31
CA PRO A 33 -4.85 -0.99 7.44
C PRO A 33 -3.91 0.21 7.21
N PRO A 34 -4.34 1.23 6.44
CA PRO A 34 -3.51 2.39 6.14
C PRO A 34 -3.20 3.18 7.41
N VAL A 35 -1.98 3.71 7.48
CA VAL A 35 -1.62 4.70 8.50
C VAL A 35 -1.83 6.08 7.89
N ILE A 36 -2.64 6.92 8.55
CA ILE A 36 -3.04 8.24 8.07
C ILE A 36 -2.54 9.30 9.04
N ALA A 37 -1.83 10.31 8.53
CA ALA A 37 -1.40 11.47 9.29
C ALA A 37 -1.59 12.74 8.44
N GLU A 38 -2.37 13.70 8.94
CA GLU A 38 -2.61 15.00 8.26
C GLU A 38 -3.07 14.87 6.79
N GLY A 39 -3.89 13.85 6.49
CA GLY A 39 -4.39 13.61 5.12
C GLY A 39 -3.40 12.89 4.19
N TRP A 40 -2.20 12.58 4.69
CA TRP A 40 -1.21 11.73 4.01
C TRP A 40 -1.29 10.29 4.48
N VAL A 41 -0.96 9.37 3.59
CA VAL A 41 -1.09 7.94 3.83
C VAL A 41 0.26 7.24 3.67
N LEU A 42 0.50 6.29 4.57
CA LEU A 42 1.42 5.19 4.39
C LEU A 42 0.61 3.91 4.19
N LEU A 43 0.80 3.26 3.03
CA LEU A 43 0.34 1.90 2.79
C LEU A 43 1.47 0.92 3.06
N HIS A 44 1.18 -0.13 3.81
CA HIS A 44 2.06 -1.26 4.03
C HIS A 44 1.34 -2.52 3.53
N GLY A 45 1.99 -3.26 2.65
CA GLY A 45 1.48 -4.54 2.17
C GLY A 45 2.57 -5.58 2.06
N ARG A 46 2.14 -6.84 1.95
CA ARG A 46 3.04 -7.97 1.70
C ARG A 46 2.57 -8.74 0.49
N ARG A 47 3.50 -9.31 -0.27
CA ARG A 47 3.18 -10.28 -1.32
C ARG A 47 2.43 -11.49 -0.71
N SER A 48 1.32 -11.86 -1.34
CA SER A 48 0.58 -13.10 -1.08
C SER A 48 1.36 -14.32 -1.54
#